data_AF-A0A8E6B8B4-F1
#
_entry.id   AF-A0A8E6B8B4-F1
#
_cell.length_a   1.000
_cell.length_b   1.000
_cell.length_c   1.000
_cell.angle_alpha   90.00
_cell.angle_beta   90.00
_cell.angle_gamma   90.00
#
_symmetry.space_group_name_H-M   'P 1'
#
loop_
_entity.id
_entity.type
_entity.pdbx_description
1 polymer ?
#
loop_
_entity_poly.entity_id
_entity_poly.type
_entity_poly.pdbx_seq_one_letter_code
_entity_poly.pdbx_strand_id
1 'polypeptide(L)'
;MKVAWLISLVFYILLTIAGCNATTPPSSVRPRFANGIVTLQDAEKKGFMSGIGVDNASILYFTWDGNPVVVVWSDAPLCSVSSSSNTIKGAMVHGGKGALVYRGKDNQLNREIAFSLEMQEAQNGQLMINGETYDFTKGGLFLVSGLDGDIQVKQLNKAVGDLKLTPHEIAAFGQADSEIKDFFSKSVKPKQPTDQP
;
A
#
# COMPACT_ATOMS: atom_id res chain seq x y z
N MET A 1 -74.88 -28.25 -38.26
CA MET A 1 -73.65 -28.90 -38.76
C MET A 1 -72.44 -28.14 -38.25
N LYS A 2 -71.62 -28.81 -37.42
CA LYS A 2 -70.16 -28.69 -37.22
C LYS A 2 -69.46 -27.34 -37.48
N VAL A 3 -69.31 -26.45 -36.48
CA VAL A 3 -68.12 -25.57 -36.32
C VAL A 3 -68.02 -25.14 -34.85
N ALA A 4 -67.40 -25.92 -33.97
CA ALA A 4 -67.16 -25.46 -32.58
C ALA A 4 -66.06 -26.22 -31.81
N TRP A 5 -65.11 -26.88 -32.48
CA TRP A 5 -64.13 -27.75 -31.79
C TRP A 5 -62.72 -27.63 -32.37
N LEU A 6 -62.22 -26.42 -32.60
CA LEU A 6 -60.83 -26.25 -33.07
C LEU A 6 -60.13 -24.94 -32.64
N ILE A 7 -60.57 -24.31 -31.55
CA ILE A 7 -59.91 -23.09 -31.01
C ILE A 7 -59.29 -23.34 -29.61
N SER A 8 -59.43 -24.55 -29.05
CA SER A 8 -58.98 -24.81 -27.68
C SER A 8 -57.64 -25.57 -27.56
N LEU A 9 -56.87 -25.72 -28.66
CA LEU A 9 -55.59 -26.44 -28.63
C LEU A 9 -54.37 -25.58 -29.02
N VAL A 10 -54.55 -24.30 -29.31
CA VAL A 10 -53.42 -23.39 -29.65
C VAL A 10 -53.01 -22.51 -28.46
N PHE A 11 -53.88 -22.34 -27.46
CA PHE A 11 -53.59 -21.48 -26.30
C PHE A 11 -52.86 -22.16 -25.13
N TYR A 12 -52.60 -23.46 -25.19
CA TYR A 12 -51.93 -24.20 -24.12
C TYR A 12 -50.43 -24.48 -24.36
N ILE A 13 -49.87 -24.05 -25.51
CA ILE A 13 -48.45 -24.23 -25.87
C ILE A 13 -47.70 -22.88 -25.89
N LEU A 14 -48.14 -21.92 -25.06
CA LEU A 14 -47.48 -20.60 -24.92
C LEU A 14 -47.02 -20.31 -23.48
N LEU A 15 -46.91 -21.33 -22.63
CA LEU A 15 -46.65 -21.20 -21.18
C LEU A 15 -45.44 -21.99 -20.68
N THR A 16 -44.46 -22.30 -21.54
CA THR A 16 -43.25 -23.06 -21.12
C THR A 16 -41.95 -22.50 -21.69
N ILE A 17 -41.82 -21.17 -21.81
CA ILE A 17 -40.49 -20.55 -21.95
C ILE A 17 -40.36 -19.39 -20.94
N ALA A 18 -40.70 -19.65 -19.68
CA ALA A 18 -40.05 -18.94 -18.58
C ALA A 18 -38.64 -19.54 -18.44
N GLY A 19 -37.78 -19.18 -19.40
CA GLY A 19 -36.36 -19.49 -19.31
C GLY A 19 -35.83 -18.84 -18.05
N CYS A 20 -35.54 -19.65 -17.03
CA CYS A 20 -34.61 -19.31 -15.98
C CYS A 20 -33.25 -19.09 -16.64
N ASN A 21 -33.05 -17.93 -17.27
CA ASN A 21 -31.72 -17.41 -17.52
C ASN A 21 -31.13 -17.23 -16.13
N ALA A 22 -30.37 -18.22 -15.69
CA ALA A 22 -29.49 -18.11 -14.54
C ALA A 22 -28.65 -16.87 -14.81
N THR A 23 -29.10 -15.74 -14.27
CA THR A 23 -28.35 -14.50 -14.28
C THR A 23 -27.18 -14.83 -13.39
N THR A 24 -26.07 -15.24 -14.00
CA THR A 24 -24.80 -15.37 -13.31
C THR A 24 -24.60 -14.02 -12.65
N PRO A 25 -24.60 -13.93 -11.31
CA PRO A 25 -24.40 -12.67 -10.64
C PRO A 25 -23.11 -12.07 -11.22
N PRO A 26 -23.08 -10.78 -11.55
CA PRO A 26 -21.88 -10.14 -12.04
C PRO A 26 -20.77 -10.52 -11.07
N SER A 27 -19.69 -11.12 -11.59
CA SER A 27 -18.54 -11.45 -10.76
C SER A 27 -18.16 -10.18 -10.03
N SER A 28 -18.37 -10.15 -8.72
CA SER A 28 -17.99 -8.99 -7.92
C SER A 28 -16.48 -8.86 -8.08
N VAL A 29 -16.07 -7.84 -8.83
CA VAL A 29 -14.66 -7.51 -8.99
C VAL A 29 -14.19 -7.16 -7.59
N ARG A 30 -13.49 -8.11 -6.97
CA ARG A 30 -12.94 -7.90 -5.64
C ARG A 30 -11.80 -6.90 -5.78
N PRO A 31 -11.72 -5.89 -4.90
CA PRO A 31 -10.61 -4.97 -4.94
C PRO A 31 -9.29 -5.75 -4.87
N ARG A 32 -8.36 -5.42 -5.76
CA ARG A 32 -7.04 -6.06 -5.74
C ARG A 32 -6.15 -5.25 -4.80
N PHE A 33 -6.04 -5.75 -3.58
CA PHE A 33 -5.04 -5.28 -2.64
C PHE A 33 -3.68 -5.91 -2.94
N ALA A 34 -2.64 -5.09 -3.06
CA ALA A 34 -1.27 -5.55 -3.24
C ALA A 34 -0.28 -4.68 -2.45
N ASN A 35 0.92 -5.20 -2.27
CA ASN A 35 2.04 -4.48 -1.68
C ASN A 35 3.32 -4.77 -2.45
N GLY A 36 4.32 -3.92 -2.28
CA GLY A 36 5.65 -4.15 -2.82
C GLY A 36 6.68 -3.24 -2.19
N ILE A 37 7.94 -3.49 -2.53
CA ILE A 37 9.08 -2.68 -2.10
C ILE A 37 9.82 -2.20 -3.34
N VAL A 38 10.17 -0.91 -3.36
CA VAL A 38 11.13 -0.34 -4.30
C VAL A 38 12.39 0.04 -3.52
N THR A 39 13.53 -0.51 -3.91
CA THR A 39 14.83 -0.07 -3.39
C THR A 39 15.43 0.96 -4.34
N LEU A 40 16.06 1.99 -3.78
CA LEU A 40 16.61 3.09 -4.57
C LEU A 40 18.12 2.97 -4.85
N GLN A 41 18.76 1.88 -4.42
CA GLN A 41 20.18 1.60 -4.67
C GLN A 41 20.54 1.62 -6.16
N ASP A 42 19.68 1.13 -7.04
CA ASP A 42 19.97 1.15 -8.49
C ASP A 42 19.73 2.54 -9.11
N ALA A 43 18.88 3.37 -8.51
CA ALA A 43 18.75 4.78 -8.89
C ALA A 43 19.98 5.60 -8.44
N GLU A 44 20.51 5.30 -7.25
CA GLU A 44 21.76 5.86 -6.73
C GLU A 44 22.96 5.54 -7.64
N LYS A 45 23.15 4.27 -8.02
CA LYS A 45 24.25 3.87 -8.94
C LYS A 45 24.24 4.62 -10.27
N LYS A 46 23.07 5.09 -10.70
CA LYS A 46 22.89 5.86 -11.94
C LYS A 46 23.03 7.38 -11.74
N GLY A 47 23.38 7.83 -10.53
CA GLY A 47 23.58 9.24 -10.20
C GLY A 47 22.28 10.03 -9.99
N PHE A 48 21.14 9.36 -9.88
CA PHE A 48 19.86 10.04 -9.74
C PHE A 48 19.57 10.53 -8.32
N MET A 49 20.41 10.25 -7.32
CA MET A 49 20.02 10.37 -5.90
C MET A 49 21.07 11.00 -4.98
N SER A 50 22.18 11.54 -5.49
CA SER A 50 23.28 12.00 -4.63
C SER A 50 22.87 13.15 -3.69
N GLY A 51 23.09 12.95 -2.38
CA GLY A 51 23.30 14.05 -1.43
C GLY A 51 22.10 14.48 -0.57
N ILE A 52 21.03 13.69 -0.47
CA ILE A 52 19.85 14.08 0.33
C ILE A 52 19.45 13.00 1.38
N GLY A 53 20.34 12.05 1.69
CA GLY A 53 20.01 10.98 2.65
C GLY A 53 18.94 10.02 2.13
N VAL A 54 18.71 10.04 0.80
CA VAL A 54 17.73 9.20 0.09
C VAL A 54 18.42 8.06 -0.67
N ASP A 55 19.74 8.11 -0.71
CA ASP A 55 20.64 7.32 -1.52
C ASP A 55 20.49 5.82 -1.16
N ASN A 56 20.20 5.51 0.11
CA ASN A 56 19.89 4.16 0.61
C ASN A 56 18.43 3.92 0.98
N ALA A 57 17.53 4.81 0.54
CA ALA A 57 16.13 4.71 0.92
C ALA A 57 15.43 3.52 0.26
N SER A 58 14.42 3.02 0.95
CA SER A 58 13.50 2.04 0.42
C SER A 58 12.06 2.49 0.63
N ILE A 59 11.22 2.16 -0.34
CA ILE A 59 9.82 2.49 -0.35
C ILE A 59 9.02 1.22 -0.20
N LEU A 60 8.33 1.06 0.92
CA LEU A 60 7.23 0.10 1.03
C LEU A 60 5.96 0.79 0.57
N TYR A 61 5.21 0.15 -0.32
CA TYR A 61 3.96 0.70 -0.80
C TYR A 61 2.85 -0.33 -0.74
N PHE A 62 1.62 0.18 -0.65
CA PHE A 62 0.39 -0.58 -0.71
C PHE A 62 -0.49 0.02 -1.80
N THR A 63 -1.09 -0.85 -2.61
CA THR A 63 -1.99 -0.45 -3.67
C THR A 63 -3.39 -0.99 -3.47
N TRP A 64 -4.37 -0.18 -3.86
CA TRP A 64 -5.77 -0.53 -3.96
C TRP A 64 -6.20 -0.38 -5.42
N ASP A 65 -6.61 -1.49 -6.04
CA ASP A 65 -6.97 -1.53 -7.47
C ASP A 65 -5.86 -0.99 -8.38
N GLY A 66 -4.61 -1.25 -7.99
CA GLY A 66 -3.41 -0.83 -8.73
C GLY A 66 -2.91 0.57 -8.42
N ASN A 67 -3.68 1.40 -7.70
CA ASN A 67 -3.26 2.75 -7.32
C ASN A 67 -2.63 2.75 -5.92
N PRO A 68 -1.50 3.44 -5.69
CA PRO A 68 -0.93 3.55 -4.34
C PRO A 68 -1.88 4.27 -3.39
N VAL A 69 -2.05 3.70 -2.20
CA VAL A 69 -2.86 4.29 -1.11
C VAL A 69 -2.02 4.64 0.11
N VAL A 70 -0.95 3.87 0.32
CA VAL A 70 0.01 4.10 1.41
C VAL A 70 1.41 3.90 0.85
N VAL A 71 2.29 4.85 1.17
CA VAL A 71 3.70 4.86 0.79
C VAL A 71 4.50 5.16 2.05
N VAL A 72 5.39 4.24 2.43
CA VAL A 72 6.32 4.39 3.54
C VAL A 72 7.72 4.53 2.96
N TRP A 73 8.26 5.73 3.06
CA TRP A 73 9.62 6.08 2.65
C TRP A 73 10.56 5.96 3.84
N SER A 74 11.48 5.00 3.79
CA SER A 74 12.43 4.72 4.87
C SER A 74 13.85 5.06 4.42
N ASP A 75 14.65 5.69 5.28
CA ASP A 75 16.10 5.91 5.07
C ASP A 75 16.94 4.62 5.20
N ALA A 76 16.37 3.57 5.79
CA ALA A 76 16.98 2.24 5.81
C ALA A 76 16.61 1.42 4.58
N PRO A 77 17.50 0.51 4.14
CA PRO A 77 17.13 -0.58 3.26
C PRO A 77 16.19 -1.53 4.00
N LEU A 78 14.90 -1.55 3.65
CA LEU A 78 13.92 -2.47 4.21
C LEU A 78 14.27 -3.91 3.78
N CYS A 79 14.97 -4.63 4.67
CA CYS A 79 15.31 -6.02 4.44
C CYS A 79 14.14 -6.91 4.84
N SER A 80 13.58 -7.58 3.82
CA SER A 80 12.56 -8.63 3.87
C SER A 80 11.16 -8.18 4.30
N VAL A 81 10.19 -8.50 3.44
CA VAL A 81 8.79 -8.66 3.83
C VAL A 81 8.67 -10.08 4.36
N SER A 82 8.73 -10.27 5.67
CA SER A 82 8.17 -11.50 6.25
C SER A 82 6.67 -11.28 6.38
N SER A 83 5.93 -11.69 5.34
CA SER A 83 4.47 -11.84 5.47
C SER A 83 4.24 -12.97 6.47
N SER A 84 4.21 -12.66 7.77
CA SER A 84 3.72 -13.63 8.75
C SER A 84 2.23 -13.81 8.45
N SER A 85 1.96 -14.87 7.70
CA SER A 85 0.64 -15.38 7.34
C SER A 85 -0.07 -15.88 8.60
N ASN A 86 -0.34 -14.99 9.55
CA ASN A 86 -1.22 -15.31 10.66
C ASN A 86 -2.49 -14.51 10.46
N THR A 87 -3.44 -15.17 9.78
CA THR A 87 -4.84 -14.79 9.62
C THR A 87 -5.10 -13.54 8.78
N ILE A 88 -4.91 -13.65 7.45
CA ILE A 88 -5.93 -13.11 6.54
C ILE A 88 -7.17 -14.01 6.73
N LYS A 89 -7.90 -13.83 7.84
CA LYS A 89 -9.16 -14.54 8.09
C LYS A 89 -10.21 -13.88 7.20
N GLY A 90 -10.26 -14.35 5.95
CA GLY A 90 -11.00 -13.73 4.87
C GLY A 90 -10.07 -12.89 4.02
N ALA A 91 -10.01 -13.16 2.72
CA ALA A 91 -9.52 -12.20 1.74
C ALA A 91 -10.02 -10.79 2.13
N MET A 92 -9.27 -9.72 1.87
CA MET A 92 -9.81 -8.36 1.99
C MET A 92 -10.99 -8.22 1.02
N VAL A 93 -12.15 -8.72 1.44
CA VAL A 93 -13.46 -8.42 0.89
C VAL A 93 -13.69 -6.95 1.24
N HIS A 94 -14.41 -6.21 0.41
CA HIS A 94 -14.93 -4.89 0.76
C HIS A 94 -15.39 -4.88 2.24
N GLY A 95 -14.75 -4.06 3.10
CA GLY A 95 -15.06 -3.98 4.54
C GLY A 95 -14.37 -5.00 5.46
N GLY A 96 -13.44 -5.82 4.97
CA GLY A 96 -12.67 -6.78 5.78
C GLY A 96 -11.48 -6.11 6.49
N LYS A 97 -11.49 -6.12 7.83
CA LYS A 97 -10.33 -5.71 8.64
C LYS A 97 -9.20 -6.73 8.49
N GLY A 98 -8.15 -6.38 7.76
CA GLY A 98 -6.90 -7.14 7.74
C GLY A 98 -5.82 -6.36 8.46
N ALA A 99 -5.10 -7.00 9.38
CA ALA A 99 -3.87 -6.46 9.95
C ALA A 99 -2.68 -7.05 9.18
N LEU A 100 -1.95 -6.22 8.44
CA LEU A 100 -0.70 -6.64 7.82
C LEU A 100 0.46 -6.12 8.66
N VAL A 101 1.17 -7.04 9.33
CA VAL A 101 2.35 -6.70 10.13
C VAL A 101 3.60 -6.86 9.28
N TYR A 102 4.32 -5.77 9.06
CA TYR A 102 5.65 -5.75 8.43
C TYR A 102 6.70 -5.48 9.49
N ARG A 103 7.81 -6.20 9.44
CA ARG A 103 8.99 -5.95 10.26
C ARG A 103 10.17 -5.80 9.32
N GLY A 104 10.69 -4.58 9.21
CA GLY A 104 11.93 -4.33 8.48
C GLY A 104 13.08 -4.31 9.46
N LYS A 105 14.12 -5.13 9.23
CA LYS A 105 15.37 -5.04 9.98
C LYS A 105 16.40 -4.30 9.15
N ASP A 106 16.84 -3.15 9.62
CA ASP A 106 18.05 -2.52 9.10
C ASP A 106 19.25 -3.22 9.74
N ASN A 107 19.96 -4.02 8.94
CA ASN A 107 21.12 -4.76 9.42
C ASN A 107 22.34 -3.87 9.64
N GLN A 108 22.42 -2.69 9.01
CA GLN A 108 23.54 -1.77 9.22
C GLN A 108 23.44 -1.09 10.58
N LEU A 109 22.23 -0.71 10.99
CA LEU A 109 21.97 -0.04 12.27
C LEU A 109 21.39 -0.97 13.34
N ASN A 110 21.23 -2.27 13.02
CA ASN A 110 20.62 -3.31 13.87
C ASN A 110 19.31 -2.86 14.53
N ARG A 111 18.44 -2.19 13.77
CA ARG A 111 17.13 -1.71 14.24
C ARG A 111 15.99 -2.42 13.53
N GLU A 112 14.88 -2.55 14.22
CA GLU A 112 13.64 -3.13 13.68
C GLU A 112 12.55 -2.06 13.62
N ILE A 113 11.93 -1.91 12.45
CA ILE A 113 10.78 -1.04 12.26
C ILE A 113 9.56 -1.91 12.04
N ALA A 114 8.64 -1.89 13.00
CA ALA A 114 7.38 -2.62 12.93
C ALA A 114 6.28 -1.71 12.36
N PHE A 115 5.60 -2.19 11.33
CA PHE A 115 4.43 -1.56 10.73
C PHE A 115 3.23 -2.50 10.89
N SER A 116 2.05 -1.96 11.15
CA SER A 116 0.79 -2.70 11.06
C SER A 116 -0.22 -1.87 10.30
N LEU A 117 -0.77 -2.42 9.22
CA LEU A 117 -1.74 -1.73 8.38
C LEU A 117 -3.12 -2.34 8.59
N GLU A 118 -4.11 -1.52 8.95
CA GLU A 118 -5.53 -1.85 8.93
C GLU A 118 -6.24 -0.95 7.91
N MET A 119 -6.87 -1.55 6.90
CA MET A 119 -7.68 -0.80 5.93
C MET A 119 -9.08 -1.37 5.82
N GLN A 120 -10.05 -0.47 5.68
CA GLN A 120 -11.44 -0.81 5.37
C GLN A 120 -11.76 -0.46 3.92
N GLU A 121 -11.22 0.68 3.44
CA GLU A 121 -11.35 1.20 2.07
C GLU A 121 -10.06 1.91 1.64
N ALA A 122 -9.95 2.28 0.37
CA ALA A 122 -8.74 2.90 -0.20
C ALA A 122 -8.27 4.17 0.54
N GLN A 123 -9.19 4.92 1.15
CA GLN A 123 -8.89 6.18 1.87
C GLN A 123 -9.15 6.09 3.38
N ASN A 124 -9.73 4.99 3.84
CA ASN A 124 -10.16 4.81 5.23
C ASN A 124 -9.40 3.64 5.86
N GLY A 125 -8.46 3.99 6.72
CA GLY A 125 -7.61 3.03 7.40
C GLY A 125 -6.63 3.69 8.35
N GLN A 126 -5.87 2.84 9.03
CA GLN A 126 -4.84 3.24 9.96
C GLN A 126 -3.54 2.49 9.68
N LEU A 127 -2.43 3.20 9.78
CA LEU A 127 -1.10 2.61 9.81
C LEU A 127 -0.56 2.80 11.22
N MET A 128 -0.08 1.72 11.82
CA MET A 128 0.68 1.79 13.05
C MET A 128 2.16 1.63 12.71
N ILE A 129 3.01 2.55 13.15
CA ILE A 129 4.48 2.46 13.01
C ILE A 129 5.08 2.53 14.40
N ASN A 130 5.81 1.50 14.81
CA ASN A 130 6.44 1.41 16.13
C ASN A 130 5.49 1.71 17.32
N GLY A 131 4.22 1.28 17.20
CA GLY A 131 3.19 1.48 18.23
C GLY A 131 2.41 2.79 18.15
N GLU A 132 2.81 3.73 17.29
CA GLU A 132 2.07 4.97 17.05
C GLU A 132 1.10 4.81 15.87
N THR A 133 -0.14 5.28 16.04
CA THR A 133 -1.21 5.13 15.05
C THR A 133 -1.41 6.40 14.23
N TYR A 134 -1.53 6.22 12.91
CA TYR A 134 -1.71 7.26 11.93
C TYR A 134 -2.97 7.03 11.10
N ASP A 135 -3.66 8.11 10.75
CA ASP A 135 -4.94 8.11 10.03
C ASP A 135 -4.73 8.50 8.55
N PHE A 136 -5.15 7.68 7.60
CA PHE A 136 -4.95 7.95 6.16
C PHE A 136 -5.69 9.15 5.63
N THR A 137 -6.73 9.62 6.32
CA THR A 137 -7.40 10.87 5.94
C THR A 137 -6.49 12.09 6.04
N LYS A 138 -5.35 11.98 6.76
CA LYS A 138 -4.32 13.02 6.88
C LYS A 138 -3.19 12.89 5.85
N GLY A 139 -3.27 11.91 4.94
CA GLY A 139 -2.29 11.67 3.88
C GLY A 139 -1.76 10.24 3.84
N GLY A 140 -1.39 9.79 2.64
CA GLY A 140 -0.91 8.42 2.41
C GLY A 140 0.62 8.26 2.41
N LEU A 141 1.38 9.33 2.66
CA LEU A 141 2.85 9.30 2.62
C LEU A 141 3.44 9.41 4.02
N PHE A 142 4.29 8.45 4.39
CA PHE A 142 4.98 8.36 5.67
C PHE A 142 6.47 8.38 5.44
N LEU A 143 7.17 9.32 6.06
CA LEU A 143 8.62 9.36 6.08
C LEU A 143 9.10 8.76 7.38
N VAL A 144 10.04 7.83 7.31
CA VAL A 144 10.56 7.09 8.47
C VAL A 144 12.07 7.20 8.45
N SER A 145 12.62 7.66 9.56
CA SER A 145 14.05 7.74 9.77
C SER A 145 14.42 7.16 11.13
N GLY A 146 15.58 6.54 11.23
CA GLY A 146 16.12 6.09 12.52
C GLY A 146 17.61 6.37 12.68
N LEU A 147 18.17 7.27 11.87
CA LEU A 147 19.61 7.54 11.83
C LEU A 147 20.14 8.07 13.17
N ASP A 148 19.28 8.74 13.95
CA ASP A 148 19.61 9.28 15.28
C ASP A 148 19.39 8.26 16.43
N GLY A 149 19.17 6.98 16.12
CA GLY A 149 18.90 5.92 17.09
C GLY A 149 17.43 5.73 17.41
N ASP A 150 16.69 6.83 17.63
CA ASP A 150 15.23 6.79 17.79
C ASP A 150 14.53 6.79 16.42
N ILE A 151 13.43 6.02 16.30
CA ILE A 151 12.60 6.02 15.11
C ILE A 151 11.76 7.30 15.09
N GLN A 152 11.99 8.15 14.09
CA GLN A 152 11.21 9.32 13.77
C GLN A 152 10.28 9.01 12.60
N VAL A 153 9.04 9.44 12.71
CA VAL A 153 8.04 9.27 11.65
C VAL A 153 7.37 10.62 11.39
N LYS A 154 7.22 10.97 10.11
CA LYS A 154 6.45 12.14 9.67
C LYS A 154 5.43 11.72 8.63
N GLN A 155 4.14 11.91 8.93
CA GLN A 155 3.08 11.78 7.94
C GLN A 155 2.98 13.08 7.14
N LEU A 156 2.95 12.97 5.81
CA LEU A 156 2.74 14.08 4.90
C LEU A 156 1.33 14.01 4.29
N ASN A 157 0.65 15.16 4.29
CA ASN A 157 -0.65 15.31 3.63
C ASN A 157 -0.47 15.45 2.11
N LYS A 158 -0.09 14.34 1.47
CA LYS A 158 0.12 14.25 0.03
C LYS A 158 -0.69 13.09 -0.54
N ALA A 159 -1.29 13.34 -1.70
CA ALA A 159 -1.93 12.30 -2.49
C ALA A 159 -0.85 11.42 -3.12
N VAL A 160 -0.99 10.10 -2.97
CA VAL A 160 -0.05 9.11 -3.52
C VAL A 160 -0.65 8.28 -4.65
N GLY A 161 -1.94 8.48 -4.97
CA GLY A 161 -2.69 7.70 -5.97
C GLY A 161 -2.10 7.75 -7.38
N ASP A 162 -1.45 8.86 -7.74
CA ASP A 162 -0.81 9.04 -9.05
C ASP A 162 0.69 8.76 -9.04
N LEU A 163 1.25 8.36 -7.89
CA LEU A 163 2.68 8.11 -7.76
C LEU A 163 3.06 6.86 -8.55
N LYS A 164 3.89 7.04 -9.57
CA LYS A 164 4.44 5.90 -10.30
C LYS A 164 5.50 5.20 -9.46
N LEU A 165 5.25 3.93 -9.12
CA LEU A 165 6.09 3.13 -8.23
C LEU A 165 7.33 2.53 -8.92
N THR A 166 7.96 3.29 -9.82
CA THR A 166 9.24 2.90 -10.43
C THR A 166 10.39 3.59 -9.71
N PRO A 167 11.60 3.00 -9.65
CA PRO A 167 12.73 3.61 -8.96
C PRO A 167 13.03 5.05 -9.41
N HIS A 168 12.97 5.32 -10.73
CA HIS A 168 13.25 6.64 -11.29
C HIS A 168 12.20 7.68 -10.90
N GLU A 169 10.91 7.35 -11.03
CA GLU A 169 9.82 8.29 -10.74
C GLU A 169 9.70 8.57 -9.25
N ILE A 170 9.92 7.55 -8.41
CA ILE A 170 10.01 7.74 -6.95
C ILE A 170 11.18 8.65 -6.62
N ALA A 171 12.38 8.39 -7.13
CA ALA A 171 13.55 9.24 -6.89
C ALA A 171 13.27 10.70 -7.28
N ALA A 172 12.73 10.92 -8.48
CA ALA A 172 12.36 12.25 -8.94
C ALA A 172 11.31 12.92 -8.04
N PHE A 173 10.30 12.18 -7.57
CA PHE A 173 9.31 12.67 -6.63
C PHE A 173 9.95 13.11 -5.30
N GLY A 174 10.83 12.29 -4.73
CA GLY A 174 11.56 12.62 -3.50
C GLY A 174 12.45 13.85 -3.63
N GLN A 175 13.13 14.02 -4.77
CA GLN A 175 13.99 15.17 -5.03
C GLN A 175 13.24 16.47 -5.27
N ALA A 176 12.08 16.40 -5.92
CA ALA A 176 11.25 17.57 -6.16
C ALA A 176 10.63 18.11 -4.86
N ASP A 177 10.39 17.24 -3.87
CA ASP A 177 9.65 17.58 -2.67
C ASP A 177 10.55 18.12 -1.54
N SER A 178 10.40 19.40 -1.19
CA SER A 178 11.21 20.02 -0.13
C SER A 178 10.96 19.42 1.25
N GLU A 179 9.75 18.95 1.57
CA GLU A 179 9.49 18.38 2.89
C GLU A 179 10.14 17.02 3.08
N ILE A 180 10.20 16.23 2.01
CA ILE A 180 10.92 14.94 1.99
C ILE A 180 12.42 15.20 2.19
N LYS A 181 12.98 16.13 1.42
CA LYS A 181 14.39 16.52 1.53
C LYS A 181 14.73 17.05 2.93
N ASP A 182 13.91 17.94 3.47
CA ASP A 182 14.13 18.55 4.78
C ASP A 182 14.06 17.52 5.91
N PHE A 183 13.16 16.54 5.82
CA PHE A 183 13.06 15.46 6.79
C PHE A 183 14.35 14.64 6.83
N PHE A 184 14.80 14.14 5.68
CA PHE A 184 16.00 13.28 5.63
C PHE A 184 17.31 14.05 5.82
N SER A 185 17.37 15.34 5.47
CA SER A 185 18.55 16.19 5.72
C SER A 185 18.79 16.45 7.21
N LYS A 186 17.72 16.52 8.02
CA LYS A 186 17.81 16.76 9.47
C LYS A 186 18.25 15.53 10.25
N SER A 187 17.94 14.35 9.73
CA SER A 187 18.29 13.06 10.33
C SER A 187 19.77 12.68 10.19
N VAL A 188 20.55 13.43 9.40
CA VAL A 188 22.01 13.23 9.28
C VAL A 188 22.71 14.16 10.28
N LYS A 189 22.49 13.98 11.59
CA LYS A 189 23.42 14.57 12.56
C LYS A 189 24.61 13.62 12.69
N PRO A 190 25.85 14.06 12.39
CA PRO A 190 27.03 13.23 12.62
C PRO A 190 27.04 12.84 14.09
N LYS A 191 27.03 11.54 14.38
CA LYS A 191 27.31 11.04 15.72
C LYS A 191 28.69 11.60 16.10
N GLN A 192 28.72 12.61 16.98
CA GLN A 192 30.00 13.14 17.47
C GLN A 192 30.78 11.95 18.03
N PRO A 193 32.07 11.80 17.67
CA PRO A 193 32.92 10.78 18.26
C PRO A 193 32.79 10.92 19.77
N THR A 194 32.25 9.89 20.41
CA THR A 194 32.28 9.80 21.86
C THR A 194 33.74 9.54 22.18
N ASP A 195 34.44 10.55 22.69
CA ASP A 195 35.80 10.38 23.20
C ASP A 195 35.78 9.21 24.19
N GLN A 196 36.35 8.07 23.77
CA GLN A 196 36.53 6.93 24.63
C GLN A 196 37.63 7.28 25.64
N PRO A 197 37.41 7.07 26.96
CA PRO A 197 38.43 7.26 27.98
C PRO A 197 39.56 6.24 27.87
#